data_AF-A0A0W0RXX3-F1
#
_entry.id   AF-A0A0W0RXX3-F1
#
_cell.length_a   1.000
_cell.length_b   1.000
_cell.length_c   1.000
_cell.angle_alpha   90.00
_cell.angle_beta   90.00
_cell.angle_gamma   90.00
#
_symmetry.space_group_name_H-M   'P 1'
#
loop_
_entity.id
_entity.type
_entity.pdbx_description
1 polymer ?
#
loop_
_entity_poly.entity_id
_entity_poly.type
_entity_poly.pdbx_seq_one_letter_code
_entity_poly.pdbx_strand_id
1 'polypeptide(L)'
;MSLEKKEKGKLLNTHIQDGKVNGYTFQDDSYANQMAYLFGGKEGEEAAKKILDDAENKYPENPELNELDKIVLKQKKAKYIEEEIKKRAQEVDSKFHAGIKEIFQSLSNKEHPAKGEEAGKDAMLHLMKGLGLNVDEDNVQTHYTPGPPQVFQITWVNRPTANLADENSNINKLTNMYSNCLRPQEKEQFDNNWNRHVEHAKTGGPKIEKEEFLKQADQSFQHTIDALKNPEEAQKSDLSFH
;
A
#
# COMPACT_ATOMS: atom_id res chain seq x y z
N MET A 1 -25.58 18.28 -0.21
CA MET A 1 -24.47 18.36 0.76
C MET A 1 -23.26 17.74 0.10
N SER A 2 -22.19 18.52 -0.09
CA SER A 2 -21.07 18.21 -0.98
C SER A 2 -20.26 17.00 -0.52
N LEU A 3 -19.87 16.18 -1.48
CA LEU A 3 -19.04 14.98 -1.35
C LEU A 3 -17.54 15.29 -1.05
N GLU A 4 -17.20 16.54 -0.79
CA GLU A 4 -15.81 17.03 -0.66
C GLU A 4 -15.20 16.89 0.75
N LYS A 5 -15.78 16.07 1.64
CA LYS A 5 -15.29 15.92 3.02
C LYS A 5 -14.80 14.52 3.42
N LYS A 6 -14.65 13.58 2.50
CA LYS A 6 -14.24 12.20 2.84
C LYS A 6 -13.00 11.69 2.11
N GLU A 7 -11.89 12.43 2.19
CA GLU A 7 -10.55 11.86 1.93
C GLU A 7 -9.50 12.47 2.88
N LYS A 8 -9.80 12.46 4.18
CA LYS A 8 -8.73 12.56 5.19
C LYS A 8 -8.14 11.17 5.36
N GLY A 9 -6.80 11.08 5.29
CA GLY A 9 -6.04 9.83 5.32
C GLY A 9 -6.58 8.85 6.37
N LYS A 10 -6.87 7.63 5.94
CA LYS A 10 -7.19 6.54 6.86
C LYS A 10 -5.93 6.20 7.66
N LEU A 11 -5.84 6.69 8.89
CA LEU A 11 -4.97 6.10 9.91
C LEU A 11 -5.62 4.76 10.31
N LEU A 12 -5.06 3.67 9.80
CA LEU A 12 -5.50 2.30 10.13
C LEU A 12 -5.01 1.94 11.53
N ASN A 13 -5.90 2.08 12.52
CA ASN A 13 -5.71 1.51 13.86
C ASN A 13 -5.85 -0.02 13.77
N THR A 14 -4.85 -0.76 14.26
CA THR A 14 -4.94 -2.22 14.40
C THR A 14 -4.48 -2.67 15.78
N HIS A 15 -5.31 -3.51 16.42
CA HIS A 15 -5.07 -4.10 17.74
C HIS A 15 -3.88 -5.06 17.76
N ILE A 16 -3.24 -5.22 18.92
CA ILE A 16 -2.12 -6.17 19.16
C ILE A 16 -2.62 -7.35 20.01
N GLN A 17 -2.47 -8.57 19.48
CA GLN A 17 -2.39 -9.82 20.25
C GLN A 17 -1.32 -10.74 19.62
N ASP A 18 -0.48 -11.34 20.47
CA ASP A 18 0.42 -12.49 20.19
C ASP A 18 1.54 -12.31 19.15
N GLY A 19 2.32 -11.22 19.21
CA GLY A 19 3.57 -11.10 18.43
C GLY A 19 3.38 -11.09 16.91
N LYS A 20 2.15 -10.81 16.45
CA LYS A 20 1.82 -10.60 15.04
C LYS A 20 2.15 -9.17 14.63
N VAL A 21 2.77 -9.02 13.46
CA VAL A 21 2.85 -7.72 12.77
C VAL A 21 1.43 -7.39 12.32
N ASN A 22 0.84 -6.37 12.93
CA ASN A 22 -0.48 -5.85 12.59
C ASN A 22 -0.31 -4.46 11.98
N GLY A 23 -1.24 -4.05 11.12
CA GLY A 23 -1.11 -2.79 10.41
C GLY A 23 -1.78 -2.80 9.06
N TYR A 24 -1.42 -1.79 8.27
CA TYR A 24 -1.73 -1.70 6.85
C TYR A 24 -1.19 -2.92 6.09
N THR A 25 -2.00 -3.49 5.21
CA THR A 25 -1.58 -4.49 4.23
C THR A 25 -2.03 -4.07 2.83
N PHE A 26 -1.18 -4.28 1.83
CA PHE A 26 -1.50 -3.94 0.45
C PHE A 26 -2.62 -4.84 -0.12
N GLN A 27 -2.73 -6.09 0.34
CA GLN A 27 -3.76 -7.01 -0.14
C GLN A 27 -5.20 -6.56 0.17
N ASP A 28 -5.40 -5.72 1.19
CA ASP A 28 -6.71 -5.19 1.58
C ASP A 28 -7.10 -3.91 0.81
N ASP A 29 -6.16 -3.38 0.02
CA ASP A 29 -6.33 -2.15 -0.73
C ASP A 29 -7.14 -2.35 -2.02
N SER A 30 -7.61 -1.25 -2.62
CA SER A 30 -8.25 -1.33 -3.94
C SER A 30 -7.24 -1.77 -5.02
N TYR A 31 -7.70 -2.40 -6.10
CA TYR A 31 -6.79 -2.80 -7.20
C TYR A 31 -6.04 -1.60 -7.79
N ALA A 32 -6.64 -0.41 -7.83
CA ALA A 32 -5.95 0.81 -8.26
C ALA A 32 -4.76 1.15 -7.34
N ASN A 33 -4.93 1.02 -6.02
CA ASN A 33 -3.86 1.23 -5.05
C ASN A 33 -2.78 0.14 -5.16
N GLN A 34 -3.20 -1.13 -5.24
CA GLN A 34 -2.28 -2.26 -5.39
C GLN A 34 -1.40 -2.10 -6.65
N MET A 35 -2.02 -1.80 -7.79
CA MET A 35 -1.31 -1.52 -9.03
C MET A 35 -0.37 -0.31 -8.91
N ALA A 36 -0.84 0.77 -8.27
CA ALA A 36 -0.08 2.01 -8.16
C ALA A 36 1.16 1.90 -7.26
N TYR A 37 1.14 1.05 -6.23
CA TYR A 37 2.20 0.97 -5.23
C TYR A 37 3.15 -0.24 -5.39
N LEU A 38 2.69 -1.34 -6.00
CA LEU A 38 3.42 -2.63 -5.97
C LEU A 38 4.20 -2.97 -7.24
N PHE A 39 4.05 -2.16 -8.28
CA PHE A 39 4.66 -2.38 -9.60
C PHE A 39 5.72 -1.31 -9.92
N GLY A 40 6.52 -0.94 -8.91
CA GLY A 40 7.61 0.02 -9.05
C GLY A 40 8.93 -0.60 -9.49
N GLY A 41 9.78 0.22 -10.10
CA GLY A 41 11.13 -0.16 -10.51
C GLY A 41 11.14 -1.22 -11.60
N LYS A 42 12.32 -1.81 -11.83
CA LYS A 42 12.52 -2.79 -12.90
C LYS A 42 11.72 -4.08 -12.66
N GLU A 43 11.74 -4.60 -11.43
CA GLU A 43 11.02 -5.84 -11.08
C GLU A 43 9.50 -5.66 -11.20
N GLY A 44 8.97 -4.51 -10.77
CA GLY A 44 7.56 -4.17 -10.93
C GLY A 44 7.15 -4.08 -12.39
N GLU A 45 7.96 -3.45 -13.24
CA GLU A 45 7.72 -3.38 -14.69
C GLU A 45 7.72 -4.76 -15.36
N GLU A 46 8.68 -5.63 -14.99
CA GLU A 46 8.76 -7.01 -15.49
C GLU A 46 7.55 -7.83 -15.05
N ALA A 47 7.10 -7.66 -13.80
CA ALA A 47 5.88 -8.30 -13.29
C ALA A 47 4.64 -7.81 -14.02
N ALA A 48 4.48 -6.49 -14.21
CA ALA A 48 3.36 -5.91 -14.95
C ALA A 48 3.33 -6.42 -16.39
N LYS A 49 4.49 -6.45 -17.05
CA LYS A 49 4.64 -6.99 -18.41
C LYS A 49 4.22 -8.46 -18.47
N LYS A 50 4.66 -9.28 -17.52
CA LYS A 50 4.30 -10.70 -17.49
C LYS A 50 2.78 -10.89 -17.38
N ILE A 51 2.12 -10.16 -16.48
CA ILE A 51 0.66 -10.25 -16.32
C ILE A 51 -0.04 -9.79 -17.60
N LEU A 52 0.43 -8.70 -18.23
CA LEU A 52 -0.08 -8.20 -19.49
C LEU A 52 -0.01 -9.26 -20.60
N ASP A 53 1.19 -9.80 -20.85
CA ASP A 53 1.45 -10.80 -21.88
C ASP A 53 0.63 -12.08 -21.62
N ASP A 54 0.60 -12.55 -20.37
CA ASP A 54 -0.16 -13.75 -20.00
C ASP A 54 -1.68 -13.55 -20.17
N ALA A 55 -2.19 -12.36 -19.85
CA ALA A 55 -3.61 -12.04 -20.01
C ALA A 55 -4.02 -11.94 -21.48
N GLU A 56 -3.17 -11.39 -22.35
CA GLU A 56 -3.39 -11.37 -23.81
C GLU A 56 -3.36 -12.77 -24.41
N ASN A 57 -2.38 -13.58 -24.02
CA ASN A 57 -2.23 -14.94 -24.54
C ASN A 57 -3.38 -15.86 -24.09
N LYS A 58 -3.82 -15.75 -22.82
CA LYS A 58 -4.92 -16.59 -22.27
C LYS A 58 -6.30 -16.14 -22.73
N TYR A 59 -6.49 -14.84 -22.93
CA TYR A 59 -7.77 -14.24 -23.27
C TYR A 59 -7.62 -13.28 -24.48
N PRO A 60 -7.28 -13.83 -25.66
CA PRO A 60 -7.04 -13.02 -26.85
C PRO A 60 -8.34 -12.34 -27.31
N GLU A 61 -8.24 -11.07 -27.72
CA GLU A 61 -9.38 -10.39 -28.32
C GLU A 61 -9.78 -11.07 -29.63
N ASN A 62 -11.06 -11.42 -29.75
CA ASN A 62 -11.62 -12.00 -30.97
C ASN A 62 -12.81 -11.14 -31.43
N PRO A 63 -12.68 -10.43 -32.57
CA PRO A 63 -13.73 -9.55 -33.07
C PRO A 63 -14.98 -10.30 -33.57
N GLU A 64 -14.84 -11.58 -33.90
CA GLU A 64 -15.92 -12.43 -34.43
C GLU A 64 -16.88 -12.94 -33.35
N LEU A 65 -16.51 -12.78 -32.07
CA LEU A 65 -17.38 -13.15 -30.95
C LEU A 65 -18.64 -12.29 -30.92
N ASN A 66 -19.76 -12.90 -30.50
CA ASN A 66 -20.96 -12.13 -30.16
C ASN A 66 -20.73 -11.29 -28.89
N GLU A 67 -21.61 -10.32 -28.63
CA GLU A 67 -21.45 -9.40 -27.49
C GLU A 67 -21.47 -10.09 -26.12
N LEU A 68 -22.24 -11.17 -25.96
CA LEU A 68 -22.28 -11.91 -24.69
C LEU A 68 -20.93 -12.60 -24.43
N ASP A 69 -20.36 -13.24 -25.45
CA ASP A 69 -19.06 -13.91 -25.34
C ASP A 69 -17.92 -12.91 -25.10
N LYS A 70 -17.98 -11.72 -25.71
CA LYS A 70 -17.04 -10.63 -25.42
C LYS A 70 -17.09 -10.19 -23.96
N ILE A 71 -18.28 -10.06 -23.39
CA ILE A 71 -18.47 -9.71 -21.97
C ILE A 71 -17.87 -10.80 -21.07
N VAL A 72 -18.16 -12.08 -21.36
CA VAL A 72 -17.62 -13.21 -20.58
C VAL A 72 -16.10 -13.27 -20.66
N LEU A 73 -15.53 -13.04 -21.85
CA LEU A 73 -14.08 -13.02 -22.04
C LEU A 73 -13.42 -11.88 -21.25
N LYS A 74 -13.98 -10.67 -21.31
CA LYS A 74 -13.53 -9.53 -20.52
C LYS A 74 -13.55 -9.82 -19.02
N GLN A 75 -14.64 -10.39 -18.51
CA GLN A 75 -14.74 -10.75 -17.08
C GLN A 75 -13.70 -11.79 -16.65
N LYS A 76 -13.44 -12.80 -17.49
CA LYS A 76 -12.38 -13.79 -17.21
C LYS A 76 -10.99 -13.14 -17.21
N LYS A 77 -10.73 -12.24 -18.15
CA LYS A 77 -9.49 -11.48 -18.24
C LYS A 77 -9.28 -10.56 -17.03
N ALA A 78 -10.31 -9.82 -16.64
CA ALA A 78 -10.28 -8.97 -15.44
C ALA A 78 -9.96 -9.81 -14.18
N LYS A 79 -10.68 -10.91 -13.98
CA LYS A 79 -10.49 -11.80 -12.84
C LYS A 79 -9.07 -12.38 -12.78
N TYR A 80 -8.52 -12.77 -13.93
CA TYR A 80 -7.14 -13.24 -13.98
C TYR A 80 -6.15 -12.15 -13.55
N ILE A 81 -6.29 -10.93 -14.08
CA ILE A 81 -5.43 -9.79 -13.72
C ILE A 81 -5.53 -9.51 -12.20
N GLU A 82 -6.75 -9.50 -11.65
CA GLU A 82 -7.00 -9.32 -10.21
C GLU A 82 -6.32 -10.39 -9.34
N GLU A 83 -6.37 -11.65 -9.75
CA GLU A 83 -5.72 -12.76 -9.04
C GLU A 83 -4.19 -12.60 -9.05
N GLU A 84 -3.59 -12.18 -10.16
CA GLU A 84 -2.14 -11.95 -10.22
C GLU A 84 -1.70 -10.72 -9.41
N ILE A 85 -2.50 -9.65 -9.39
CA ILE A 85 -2.23 -8.47 -8.53
C ILE A 85 -2.31 -8.85 -7.06
N LYS A 86 -3.31 -9.65 -6.66
CA LYS A 86 -3.42 -10.15 -5.29
C LYS A 86 -2.23 -11.00 -4.88
N LYS A 87 -1.75 -11.88 -5.76
CA LYS A 87 -0.52 -12.66 -5.50
C LYS A 87 0.68 -11.74 -5.25
N ARG A 88 0.82 -10.68 -6.06
CA ARG A 88 1.89 -9.69 -5.87
C ARG A 88 1.75 -8.93 -4.55
N ALA A 89 0.54 -8.51 -4.19
CA ALA A 89 0.27 -7.85 -2.91
C ALA A 89 0.64 -8.74 -1.72
N GLN A 90 0.22 -10.01 -1.75
CA GLN A 90 0.57 -10.99 -0.72
C GLN A 90 2.07 -11.25 -0.62
N GLU A 91 2.77 -11.32 -1.75
CA GLU A 91 4.24 -11.48 -1.78
C GLU A 91 4.94 -10.28 -1.11
N VAL A 92 4.54 -9.06 -1.46
CA VAL A 92 5.13 -7.83 -0.90
C VAL A 92 4.77 -7.69 0.58
N ASP A 93 3.52 -7.92 0.98
CA ASP A 93 3.09 -7.90 2.39
C ASP A 93 3.89 -8.91 3.22
N SER A 94 4.08 -10.13 2.71
CA SER A 94 4.84 -11.17 3.41
C SER A 94 6.30 -10.78 3.61
N LYS A 95 6.95 -10.24 2.57
CA LYS A 95 8.35 -9.77 2.66
C LYS A 95 8.47 -8.54 3.57
N PHE A 96 7.51 -7.63 3.51
CA PHE A 96 7.49 -6.43 4.33
C PHE A 96 7.34 -6.78 5.82
N HIS A 97 6.39 -7.64 6.16
CA HIS A 97 6.19 -8.11 7.55
C HIS A 97 7.39 -8.90 8.07
N ALA A 98 8.00 -9.76 7.24
CA ALA A 98 9.21 -10.48 7.61
C ALA A 98 10.36 -9.51 7.89
N GLY A 99 10.60 -8.53 7.01
CA GLY A 99 11.64 -7.52 7.20
C GLY A 99 11.41 -6.62 8.43
N ILE A 100 10.17 -6.20 8.69
CA ILE A 100 9.83 -5.46 9.93
C ILE A 100 10.19 -6.29 11.16
N LYS A 101 9.88 -7.59 11.15
CA LYS A 101 10.17 -8.48 12.27
C LYS A 101 11.68 -8.64 12.50
N GLU A 102 12.46 -8.77 11.43
CA GLU A 102 13.93 -8.83 11.52
C GLU A 102 14.51 -7.54 12.09
N ILE A 103 14.03 -6.38 11.63
CA ILE A 103 14.45 -5.07 12.13
C ILE A 103 14.10 -4.95 13.61
N PHE A 104 12.87 -5.28 14.00
CA PHE A 104 12.43 -5.28 15.39
C PHE A 104 13.33 -6.16 16.29
N GLN A 105 13.62 -7.39 15.87
CA GLN A 105 14.50 -8.31 16.61
C GLN A 105 15.92 -7.76 16.74
N SER A 106 16.43 -7.08 15.71
CA SER A 106 17.76 -6.47 15.74
C SER A 106 17.85 -5.30 16.73
N LEU A 107 16.74 -4.61 16.99
CA LEU A 107 16.64 -3.52 17.96
C LEU A 107 16.47 -4.05 19.39
N SER A 108 15.70 -5.13 19.55
CA SER A 108 15.39 -5.72 20.87
C SER A 108 16.56 -6.52 21.47
N ASN A 109 17.43 -7.11 20.65
CA ASN A 109 18.46 -8.06 21.07
C ASN A 109 19.84 -7.42 21.38
N LYS A 110 19.88 -6.18 21.88
CA LYS A 110 21.14 -5.50 22.23
C LYS A 110 21.24 -5.29 23.73
N GLU A 111 22.45 -5.42 24.31
CA GLU A 111 22.74 -5.00 25.72
C GLU A 111 22.35 -3.54 25.98
N HIS A 112 22.37 -2.72 24.91
CA HIS A 112 21.76 -1.40 24.86
C HIS A 112 20.81 -1.32 23.64
N PRO A 113 19.50 -1.58 23.81
CA PRO A 113 18.56 -1.42 22.71
C PRO A 113 18.56 0.02 22.25
N ALA A 114 18.66 0.25 20.94
CA ALA A 114 18.31 1.55 20.36
C ALA A 114 16.88 1.88 20.79
N LYS A 115 16.52 3.14 20.98
CA LYS A 115 15.19 3.53 21.47
C LYS A 115 14.82 4.93 21.01
N GLY A 116 13.54 5.23 21.05
CA GLY A 116 13.00 6.54 20.70
C GLY A 116 12.66 6.67 19.22
N GLU A 117 12.53 7.92 18.81
CA GLU A 117 12.31 8.34 17.43
C GLU A 117 13.47 7.91 16.53
N GLU A 118 13.14 7.56 15.27
CA GLU A 118 14.08 7.15 14.23
C GLU A 118 14.86 5.84 14.50
N ALA A 119 14.62 5.16 15.62
CA ALA A 119 15.20 3.85 15.89
C ALA A 119 14.81 2.87 14.77
N GLY A 120 15.81 2.34 14.03
CA GLY A 120 15.58 1.43 12.90
C GLY A 120 15.09 2.08 11.61
N LYS A 121 15.02 3.42 11.53
CA LYS A 121 14.52 4.15 10.36
C LYS A 121 15.28 3.83 9.07
N ASP A 122 16.61 3.85 9.11
CA ASP A 122 17.44 3.53 7.93
C ASP A 122 17.19 2.11 7.42
N ALA A 123 17.06 1.15 8.34
CA ALA A 123 16.77 -0.24 7.97
C ALA A 123 15.38 -0.37 7.35
N MET A 124 14.39 0.35 7.87
CA MET A 124 13.04 0.38 7.29
C MET A 124 13.01 1.06 5.92
N LEU A 125 13.73 2.17 5.75
CA LEU A 125 13.87 2.84 4.45
C LEU A 125 14.52 1.92 3.42
N HIS A 126 15.58 1.21 3.81
CA HIS A 126 16.24 0.23 2.95
C HIS A 126 15.30 -0.92 2.57
N LEU A 127 14.54 -1.46 3.53
CA LEU A 127 13.53 -2.48 3.28
C LEU A 127 12.46 -2.00 2.30
N MET A 128 11.86 -0.82 2.54
CA MET A 128 10.83 -0.25 1.68
C MET A 128 11.34 -0.02 0.25
N LYS A 129 12.53 0.57 0.09
CA LYS A 129 13.17 0.77 -1.22
C LYS A 129 13.52 -0.56 -1.89
N GLY A 130 13.99 -1.55 -1.14
CA GLY A 130 14.28 -2.89 -1.63
C GLY A 130 13.04 -3.64 -2.13
N LEU A 131 11.86 -3.31 -1.61
CA LEU A 131 10.57 -3.82 -2.09
C LEU A 131 10.00 -3.02 -3.27
N GLY A 132 10.71 -1.99 -3.74
CA GLY A 132 10.29 -1.13 -4.84
C GLY A 132 9.24 -0.09 -4.45
N LEU A 133 9.01 0.15 -3.16
CA LEU A 133 8.09 1.18 -2.69
C LEU A 133 8.70 2.57 -2.91
N ASN A 134 7.88 3.49 -3.40
CA ASN A 134 8.26 4.90 -3.54
C ASN A 134 7.95 5.63 -2.23
N VAL A 135 8.97 5.84 -1.41
CA VAL A 135 8.86 6.50 -0.10
C VAL A 135 9.80 7.69 -0.04
N ASP A 136 9.33 8.75 0.62
CA ASP A 136 10.14 9.92 0.95
C ASP A 136 10.71 9.77 2.35
N GLU A 137 12.01 10.00 2.51
CA GLU A 137 12.70 9.89 3.78
C GLU A 137 12.17 10.90 4.81
N ASP A 138 11.68 12.05 4.35
CA ASP A 138 11.02 13.07 5.19
C ASP A 138 9.60 12.67 5.59
N ASN A 139 9.03 11.63 4.97
CA ASN A 139 7.70 11.09 5.29
C ASN A 139 7.77 9.63 5.74
N VAL A 140 8.85 9.26 6.44
CA VAL A 140 8.97 8.01 7.19
C VAL A 140 9.41 8.32 8.62
N GLN A 141 8.69 7.78 9.58
CA GLN A 141 9.01 7.88 11.01
C GLN A 141 8.91 6.50 11.65
N THR A 142 9.89 6.19 12.49
CA THR A 142 9.84 5.01 13.35
C THR A 142 9.87 5.42 14.81
N HIS A 143 9.23 4.61 15.65
CA HIS A 143 9.29 4.73 17.09
C HIS A 143 9.54 3.36 17.68
N TYR A 144 10.50 3.27 18.61
CA TYR A 144 10.74 2.07 19.38
C TYR A 144 10.79 2.35 20.88
N THR A 145 9.88 1.73 21.63
CA THR A 145 9.88 1.75 23.10
C THR A 145 10.32 0.39 23.63
N PRO A 146 11.51 0.28 24.27
CA PRO A 146 11.91 -0.91 24.99
C PRO A 146 11.15 -1.01 26.33
N GLY A 147 10.76 -2.22 26.72
CA GLY A 147 10.05 -2.50 27.98
C GLY A 147 8.94 -3.54 27.79
N PRO A 148 8.15 -3.89 28.81
CA PRO A 148 6.85 -4.53 28.62
C PRO A 148 5.73 -3.47 28.54
N PRO A 149 4.91 -3.43 27.47
CA PRO A 149 5.11 -4.13 26.19
C PRO A 149 6.21 -3.48 25.35
N GLN A 150 6.91 -4.30 24.55
CA GLN A 150 7.87 -3.82 23.55
C GLN A 150 7.06 -3.37 22.34
N VAL A 151 7.29 -2.15 21.87
CA VAL A 151 6.50 -1.58 20.77
C VAL A 151 7.42 -0.97 19.74
N PHE A 152 7.31 -1.46 18.50
CA PHE A 152 7.91 -0.85 17.33
C PHE A 152 6.81 -0.45 16.37
N GLN A 153 6.78 0.84 16.02
CA GLN A 153 5.84 1.40 15.07
C GLN A 153 6.61 2.04 13.92
N ILE A 154 6.07 1.90 12.72
CA ILE A 154 6.45 2.71 11.58
C ILE A 154 5.22 3.43 11.04
N THR A 155 5.39 4.72 10.75
CA THR A 155 4.43 5.56 10.05
C THR A 155 5.09 6.06 8.78
N TRP A 156 4.36 6.02 7.66
CA TRP A 156 4.88 6.53 6.39
C TRP A 156 3.76 7.00 5.47
N VAL A 157 4.14 7.71 4.41
CA VAL A 157 3.24 8.06 3.31
C VAL A 157 3.53 7.19 2.09
N ASN A 158 2.52 6.44 1.64
CA ASN A 158 2.60 5.72 0.37
C ASN A 158 2.55 6.71 -0.80
N ARG A 159 3.58 6.69 -1.65
CA ARG A 159 3.54 7.38 -2.94
C ARG A 159 3.39 6.37 -4.08
N PRO A 160 2.63 6.71 -5.14
CA PRO A 160 2.57 5.88 -6.33
C PRO A 160 3.97 5.69 -6.92
N THR A 161 4.20 4.57 -7.59
CA THR A 161 5.53 4.26 -8.11
C THR A 161 5.92 5.25 -9.21
N ALA A 162 7.21 5.58 -9.31
CA ALA A 162 7.69 6.59 -10.27
C ALA A 162 7.39 6.19 -11.73
N ASN A 163 7.30 4.89 -12.01
CA ASN A 163 6.98 4.34 -13.32
C ASN A 163 5.62 4.81 -13.87
N LEU A 164 4.66 5.15 -13.01
CA LEU A 164 3.35 5.67 -13.43
C LEU A 164 3.45 7.00 -14.18
N ALA A 165 4.53 7.77 -13.98
CA ALA A 165 4.75 9.01 -14.71
C ALA A 165 5.04 8.79 -16.20
N ASP A 166 5.56 7.62 -16.58
CA ASP A 166 5.78 7.22 -17.98
C ASP A 166 4.53 6.54 -18.54
N GLU A 167 3.88 7.21 -19.50
CA GLU A 167 2.66 6.72 -20.17
C GLU A 167 2.87 5.40 -20.92
N ASN A 168 4.11 5.04 -21.25
CA ASN A 168 4.46 3.80 -21.95
C ASN A 168 4.85 2.65 -21.02
N SER A 169 4.84 2.86 -19.70
CA SER A 169 5.15 1.84 -18.71
C SER A 169 4.21 0.64 -18.82
N ASN A 170 4.71 -0.54 -18.49
CA ASN A 170 3.91 -1.77 -18.54
C ASN A 170 2.81 -1.73 -17.49
N ILE A 171 3.01 -1.04 -16.37
CA ILE A 171 1.93 -0.84 -15.40
C ILE A 171 0.79 0.00 -15.98
N ASN A 172 1.07 1.10 -16.69
CA ASN A 172 0.02 1.87 -17.37
C ASN A 172 -0.71 1.04 -18.43
N LYS A 173 0.00 0.20 -19.18
CA LYS A 173 -0.61 -0.73 -20.16
C LYS A 173 -1.49 -1.79 -19.50
N LEU A 174 -1.00 -2.41 -18.43
CA LEU A 174 -1.74 -3.43 -17.67
C LEU A 174 -3.01 -2.83 -17.07
N THR A 175 -2.90 -1.62 -16.50
CA THR A 175 -4.03 -0.92 -15.93
C THR A 175 -5.08 -0.58 -16.99
N ASN A 176 -4.67 -0.08 -18.15
CA ASN A 176 -5.59 0.19 -19.26
C ASN A 176 -6.32 -1.07 -19.73
N MET A 177 -5.59 -2.20 -19.82
CA MET A 177 -6.18 -3.49 -20.16
C MET A 177 -7.22 -3.93 -19.13
N TYR A 178 -6.90 -3.84 -17.84
CA TYR A 178 -7.82 -4.17 -16.77
C TYR A 178 -9.07 -3.30 -16.80
N SER A 179 -8.89 -1.98 -16.87
CA SER A 179 -9.96 -0.99 -16.94
C SER A 179 -10.93 -1.25 -18.11
N ASN A 180 -10.42 -1.66 -19.27
CA ASN A 180 -11.23 -1.98 -20.45
C ASN A 180 -12.02 -3.30 -20.34
N CYS A 181 -11.71 -4.12 -19.32
CA CYS A 181 -12.45 -5.33 -18.99
C CYS A 181 -13.57 -5.09 -17.95
N LEU A 182 -13.55 -3.96 -17.26
CA LEU A 182 -14.53 -3.61 -16.23
C LEU A 182 -15.87 -3.16 -16.83
N ARG A 183 -16.94 -3.26 -16.03
CA ARG A 183 -18.24 -2.69 -16.39
C ARG A 183 -18.15 -1.16 -16.33
N PRO A 184 -19.03 -0.41 -17.04
CA PRO A 184 -18.90 1.05 -17.14
C PRO A 184 -18.79 1.80 -15.80
N GLN A 185 -19.59 1.43 -14.79
CA GLN A 185 -19.56 2.08 -13.47
C GLN A 185 -18.29 1.75 -12.68
N GLU A 186 -17.83 0.50 -12.74
CA GLU A 186 -16.60 0.05 -12.09
C GLU A 186 -15.37 0.70 -12.75
N LYS A 187 -15.40 0.79 -14.09
CA LYS A 187 -14.40 1.47 -14.91
C LYS A 187 -14.24 2.93 -14.51
N GLU A 188 -15.34 3.68 -14.40
CA GLU A 188 -15.30 5.10 -14.04
C GLU A 188 -14.67 5.32 -12.65
N GLN A 189 -15.07 4.52 -11.66
CA GLN A 189 -14.49 4.61 -10.31
C GLN A 189 -13.00 4.25 -10.29
N PHE A 190 -12.64 3.18 -11.03
CA PHE A 190 -11.27 2.74 -11.16
C PHE A 190 -10.40 3.79 -11.86
N ASP A 191 -10.84 4.32 -12.99
CA ASP A 191 -10.12 5.32 -13.80
C ASP A 191 -9.93 6.63 -13.02
N ASN A 192 -10.91 7.07 -12.24
CA ASN A 192 -10.77 8.25 -11.38
C ASN A 192 -9.68 8.05 -10.31
N ASN A 193 -9.66 6.89 -9.65
CA ASN A 193 -8.62 6.56 -8.67
C ASN A 193 -7.24 6.46 -9.33
N TRP A 194 -7.18 5.82 -10.50
CA TRP A 194 -5.95 5.64 -11.26
C TRP A 194 -5.35 6.96 -11.73
N ASN A 195 -6.17 7.84 -12.31
CA ASN A 195 -5.73 9.13 -12.82
C ASN A 195 -5.10 10.00 -11.72
N ARG A 196 -5.67 9.95 -10.51
CA ARG A 196 -5.08 10.60 -9.34
C ARG A 196 -3.70 10.03 -9.00
N HIS A 197 -3.51 8.71 -9.06
CA HIS A 197 -2.20 8.09 -8.83
C HIS A 197 -1.17 8.47 -9.88
N VAL A 198 -1.58 8.54 -11.15
CA VAL A 198 -0.71 9.01 -12.25
C VAL A 198 -0.31 10.48 -12.04
N GLU A 199 -1.25 11.34 -11.66
CA GLU A 199 -0.97 12.75 -11.35
C GLU A 199 0.00 12.89 -10.17
N HIS A 200 -0.23 12.14 -9.10
CA HIS A 200 0.67 12.08 -7.95
C HIS A 200 2.07 11.60 -8.35
N ALA A 201 2.19 10.56 -9.18
CA ALA A 201 3.49 10.10 -9.69
C ALA A 201 4.21 11.19 -10.50
N LYS A 202 3.49 11.92 -11.36
CA LYS A 202 4.04 13.01 -12.19
C LYS A 202 4.48 14.22 -11.36
N THR A 203 3.82 14.50 -10.24
CA THR A 203 4.02 15.71 -9.42
C THR A 203 4.82 15.47 -8.13
N GLY A 204 5.13 14.21 -7.82
CA GLY A 204 5.77 13.79 -6.57
C GLY A 204 4.83 13.81 -5.37
N GLY A 205 3.52 13.64 -5.59
CA GLY A 205 2.52 13.52 -4.54
C GLY A 205 2.31 12.07 -4.04
N PRO A 206 1.46 11.87 -3.02
CA PRO A 206 0.93 12.91 -2.13
C PRO A 206 2.05 13.59 -1.32
N LYS A 207 1.90 14.89 -1.09
CA LYS A 207 2.85 15.71 -0.33
C LYS A 207 2.26 16.06 1.03
N ILE A 208 3.07 15.91 2.07
CA ILE A 208 2.79 16.38 3.42
C ILE A 208 4.05 17.06 3.93
N GLU A 209 3.89 18.23 4.55
CA GLU A 209 5.00 18.94 5.17
C GLU A 209 5.56 18.08 6.31
N LYS A 210 6.90 18.05 6.43
CA LYS A 210 7.60 17.21 7.40
C LYS A 210 7.08 17.39 8.83
N GLU A 211 6.88 18.64 9.25
CA GLU A 211 6.39 18.96 10.59
C GLU A 211 4.99 18.39 10.85
N GLU A 212 4.10 18.49 9.87
CA GLU A 212 2.74 17.95 9.96
C GLU A 212 2.75 16.41 9.95
N PHE A 213 3.62 15.81 9.14
CA PHE A 213 3.82 14.37 9.13
C PHE A 213 4.34 13.84 10.47
N LEU A 214 5.38 14.44 11.03
CA LEU A 214 5.95 14.04 12.32
C LEU A 214 4.92 14.16 13.44
N LYS A 215 4.14 15.25 13.46
CA LYS A 215 3.05 15.43 14.41
C LYS A 215 2.00 14.32 14.31
N GLN A 216 1.61 13.92 13.10
CA GLN A 216 0.66 12.80 12.91
C GLN A 216 1.26 11.46 13.32
N ALA A 217 2.54 11.23 13.04
CA ALA A 217 3.26 10.02 13.45
C ALA A 217 3.35 9.91 14.98
N ASP A 218 3.69 10.99 15.67
CA ASP A 218 3.77 11.03 17.14
C ASP A 218 2.39 10.83 17.79
N GLN A 219 1.35 11.47 17.24
CA GLN A 219 -0.03 11.26 17.71
C GLN A 219 -0.46 9.81 17.55
N SER A 220 -0.16 9.20 16.40
CA SER A 220 -0.44 7.78 16.15
C SER A 220 0.31 6.89 17.14
N PHE A 221 1.59 7.18 17.40
CA PHE A 221 2.40 6.40 18.33
C PHE A 221 1.87 6.50 19.77
N GLN A 222 1.56 7.71 20.23
CA GLN A 222 1.02 7.92 21.57
C GLN A 222 -0.31 7.17 21.73
N HIS A 223 -1.18 7.22 20.73
CA HIS A 223 -2.43 6.47 20.72
C HIS A 223 -2.20 4.95 20.85
N THR A 224 -1.23 4.40 20.12
CA THR A 224 -0.85 2.97 20.22
C THR A 224 -0.38 2.61 21.63
N ILE A 225 0.46 3.45 22.25
CA ILE A 225 0.95 3.23 23.62
C ILE A 225 -0.18 3.31 24.64
N ASP A 226 -1.10 4.26 24.51
CA ASP A 226 -2.24 4.42 25.42
C ASP A 226 -3.21 3.24 25.30
N ALA A 227 -3.49 2.77 24.08
CA ALA A 227 -4.31 1.59 23.84
C ALA A 227 -3.71 0.31 24.46
N LEU A 228 -2.38 0.19 24.47
CA LEU A 228 -1.68 -0.93 25.10
C LEU A 228 -1.69 -0.88 26.63
N LYS A 229 -1.71 0.32 27.21
CA LYS A 229 -1.79 0.50 28.67
C LYS A 229 -3.21 0.35 29.20
N ASN A 230 -4.20 0.79 28.43
CA ASN A 230 -5.62 0.79 28.79
C ASN A 230 -6.49 0.10 27.70
N PRO A 231 -6.49 -1.25 27.62
CA PRO A 231 -7.19 -1.98 26.56
C PRO A 231 -8.71 -1.73 26.52
N GLU A 232 -9.33 -1.40 27.67
CA GLU A 232 -10.77 -1.15 27.81
C GLU A 232 -11.23 0.21 27.27
N GLU A 233 -10.33 1.20 27.14
CA GLU A 233 -10.63 2.53 26.60
C GLU A 233 -10.47 2.59 25.08
N ALA A 234 -9.55 1.81 24.51
CA ALA A 234 -9.32 1.74 23.07
C ALA A 234 -10.60 1.36 22.30
N GLN A 235 -11.38 0.41 22.82
CA GLN A 235 -12.66 -0.04 22.23
C GLN A 235 -13.75 1.04 22.20
N LYS A 236 -13.67 2.08 23.04
CA LYS A 236 -14.66 3.18 23.08
C LYS A 236 -14.30 4.35 22.14
N SER A 237 -13.03 4.47 21.75
CA SER A 237 -12.55 5.53 20.87
C SER A 237 -12.82 5.29 19.38
N ASP A 238 -13.16 4.05 18.99
CA ASP A 238 -13.50 3.67 17.61
C ASP A 238 -14.85 4.21 17.11
N LEU A 239 -15.67 4.80 17.99
CA LEU A 239 -16.99 5.33 17.65
C LEU A 239 -17.03 6.84 17.40
N SER A 240 -15.90 7.57 17.52
CA SER A 240 -15.90 9.05 17.51
C SER A 240 -15.10 9.72 16.39
N PHE A 241 -14.48 8.97 15.47
CA PHE A 241 -13.90 9.54 14.25
C PHE A 241 -14.73 9.14 13.03
N HIS A 242 -15.73 9.97 12.71
CA HIS A 242 -16.58 9.92 11.50
C HIS A 242 -16.58 11.26 10.78
#